data_AF-A0A2H3DKP1-F1
#
_entry.id   AF-A0A2H3DKP1-F1
#
_cell.length_a   1.000
_cell.length_b   1.000
_cell.length_c   1.000
_cell.angle_alpha   90.00
_cell.angle_beta   90.00
_cell.angle_gamma   90.00
#
_symmetry.space_group_name_H-M   'P 1'
#
loop_
_entity.id
_entity.type
_entity.pdbx_description
1 polymer ?
#
loop_
_entity_poly.entity_id
_entity_poly.type
_entity_poly.pdbx_seq_one_letter_code
_entity_poly.pdbx_strand_id
1 'polypeptide(L)'
;MPNENFISRLNDDVLLEIFLHLCAEKPQSVYSNYPYPALQLSLVCSRWRAVSLCSYRLWTNITVLISTTALRGGEPGPDERARHALFQDEITNLYV
;
A
#
# COMPACT_ATOMS: atom_id res chain seq x y z
N MET A 1 32.59 -14.42 -7.40
CA MET A 1 32.14 -13.06 -7.76
C MET A 1 31.40 -12.51 -6.55
N PRO A 2 31.86 -11.43 -5.89
CA PRO A 2 31.01 -10.80 -4.89
C PRO A 2 29.76 -10.33 -5.64
N ASN A 3 28.58 -10.71 -5.18
CA ASN A 3 27.32 -10.13 -5.65
C ASN A 3 27.38 -8.65 -5.27
N GLU A 4 27.93 -7.81 -6.15
CA GLU A 4 27.84 -6.38 -6.00
C GLU A 4 26.36 -6.05 -6.01
N ASN A 5 25.86 -5.60 -4.87
CA ASN A 5 24.49 -5.11 -4.75
C ASN A 5 24.40 -3.80 -5.54
N PHE A 6 24.31 -3.89 -6.87
CA PHE A 6 24.24 -2.74 -7.78
C PHE A 6 23.16 -1.74 -7.36
N ILE A 7 22.06 -2.26 -6.83
CA ILE A 7 20.95 -1.49 -6.29
C ILE A 7 21.37 -0.56 -5.13
N SER A 8 22.26 -0.98 -4.24
CA SER A 8 22.67 -0.16 -3.09
C SER A 8 23.53 1.04 -3.50
N ARG A 9 24.11 1.02 -4.71
CA ARG A 9 24.95 2.07 -5.28
C ARG A 9 24.19 3.08 -6.14
N LEU A 10 22.93 2.82 -6.48
CA LEU A 10 22.09 3.76 -7.23
C LEU A 10 21.91 5.05 -6.43
N ASN A 11 21.71 6.19 -7.09
CA ASN A 11 21.27 7.43 -6.43
C ASN A 11 19.78 7.34 -6.06
N ASP A 12 19.35 8.15 -5.10
CA ASP A 12 17.95 8.16 -4.65
C ASP A 12 16.98 8.55 -5.77
N ASP A 13 17.37 9.44 -6.68
CA ASP A 13 16.54 9.83 -7.84
C ASP A 13 16.32 8.67 -8.81
N VAL A 14 17.37 7.91 -9.10
CA VAL A 14 17.29 6.72 -9.97
C VAL A 14 16.47 5.63 -9.28
N LEU A 15 16.65 5.46 -7.98
CA LEU A 15 15.87 4.53 -7.18
C LEU A 15 14.38 4.91 -7.17
N LEU A 16 14.06 6.19 -7.09
CA LEU A 16 12.69 6.70 -7.15
C LEU A 16 12.04 6.43 -8.52
N GLU A 17 12.75 6.68 -9.63
CA GLU A 17 12.20 6.40 -10.96
C GLU A 17 11.92 4.89 -11.16
N ILE A 18 12.77 4.01 -10.60
CA ILE A 18 12.49 2.57 -10.56
C ILE A 18 11.20 2.29 -9.77
N PHE A 19 11.03 2.88 -8.59
CA PHE A 19 9.83 2.69 -7.77
C PHE A 19 8.56 3.14 -8.50
N LEU A 20 8.63 4.27 -9.18
CA LEU A 20 7.50 4.81 -9.95
C LEU A 20 7.10 3.88 -11.08
N HIS A 21 8.07 3.33 -11.80
CA HIS A 21 7.81 2.35 -12.84
C HIS A 21 7.13 1.10 -12.28
N LEU A 22 7.67 0.53 -11.18
CA LEU A 22 7.11 -0.64 -10.51
C LEU A 22 5.69 -0.41 -9.96
N CYS A 23 5.40 0.79 -9.48
CA CYS A 23 4.08 1.12 -8.94
C CYS A 23 3.07 1.55 -10.00
N ALA A 24 3.53 2.04 -11.16
CA ALA A 24 2.68 2.48 -12.27
C ALA A 24 2.31 1.33 -13.22
N GLU A 25 3.16 0.31 -13.35
CA GLU A 25 2.84 -0.88 -14.11
C GLU A 25 1.67 -1.62 -13.44
N LYS A 26 0.52 -1.67 -14.13
CA LYS A 26 -0.62 -2.50 -13.74
C LYS A 26 -0.15 -3.94 -13.49
N PRO A 27 -0.78 -4.68 -12.56
CA PRO A 27 -0.28 -5.93 -12.01
C PRO A 27 -0.43 -7.11 -12.99
N GLN A 28 0.27 -7.06 -14.12
CA GLN A 28 0.76 -8.28 -14.76
C GLN A 28 2.03 -8.79 -14.05
N SER A 29 2.59 -8.01 -13.12
CA SER A 29 3.66 -8.45 -12.24
C SER A 29 3.15 -9.45 -11.20
N VAL A 30 3.99 -10.42 -10.86
CA VAL A 30 3.78 -11.55 -9.94
C VAL A 30 3.31 -11.12 -8.52
N TYR A 31 3.27 -9.82 -8.25
CA TYR A 31 2.91 -9.20 -6.97
C TYR A 31 1.43 -8.80 -6.86
N SER A 32 0.57 -9.25 -7.79
CA SER A 32 -0.88 -8.93 -7.83
C SER A 32 -1.64 -9.17 -6.51
N ASN A 33 -1.09 -9.99 -5.60
CA ASN A 33 -1.69 -10.28 -4.31
C ASN A 33 -1.54 -9.17 -3.26
N TYR A 34 -0.78 -8.10 -3.54
CA TYR A 34 -0.54 -7.02 -2.57
C TYR A 34 -1.06 -5.67 -3.09
N PRO A 35 -2.06 -5.06 -2.41
CA PRO A 35 -2.74 -3.88 -2.93
C PRO A 35 -1.89 -2.60 -2.96
N TYR A 36 -0.65 -2.60 -2.44
CA TYR A 36 0.14 -1.38 -2.25
C TYR A 36 1.66 -1.60 -2.47
N PRO A 37 2.15 -1.60 -3.73
CA PRO A 37 3.56 -1.84 -4.05
C PRO A 37 4.52 -0.82 -3.39
N ALA A 38 4.11 0.45 -3.29
CA ALA A 38 4.91 1.48 -2.61
C ALA A 38 5.16 1.17 -1.11
N LEU A 39 4.17 0.59 -0.42
CA LEU A 39 4.34 0.14 0.97
C LEU A 39 5.32 -1.03 1.04
N GLN A 40 5.25 -1.98 0.11
CA GLN A 40 6.19 -3.11 0.10
C GLN A 40 7.64 -2.65 -0.09
N LEU A 41 7.87 -1.69 -0.99
CA LEU A 41 9.19 -1.09 -1.21
C LEU A 41 9.73 -0.44 0.09
N SER A 42 8.85 0.16 0.90
CA SER A 42 9.24 0.77 2.20
C SER A 42 9.73 -0.23 3.26
N LEU A 43 9.51 -1.52 3.06
CA LEU A 43 9.88 -2.58 4.01
C LEU A 43 11.25 -3.20 3.74
N VAL A 44 11.90 -2.87 2.62
CA VAL A 44 13.18 -3.49 2.22
C VAL A 44 14.35 -3.03 3.09
N CYS A 45 14.59 -1.72 3.20
CA CYS A 45 15.63 -1.15 4.05
C CYS A 45 15.32 0.31 4.40
N SER A 46 16.06 0.90 5.34
CA SER A 46 15.85 2.29 5.78
C SER A 46 15.96 3.30 4.63
N ARG A 47 16.89 3.09 3.70
CA ARG A 47 17.07 3.95 2.52
C ARG A 47 15.87 3.89 1.59
N TRP A 48 15.38 2.69 1.29
CA TRP A 48 14.20 2.49 0.44
C TRP A 48 12.95 3.09 1.08
N ARG A 49 12.81 2.97 2.40
CA ARG A 49 11.75 3.61 3.18
C ARG A 49 11.77 5.13 3.05
N ALA A 50 12.94 5.76 3.16
CA ALA A 50 13.07 7.20 2.99
C ALA A 50 12.62 7.63 1.59
N VAL A 51 13.11 6.96 0.54
CA VAL A 51 12.75 7.29 -0.84
C VAL A 51 11.26 7.04 -1.12
N SER A 52 10.70 5.92 -0.65
CA SER A 52 9.31 5.58 -0.93
C SER A 52 8.32 6.45 -0.16
N LEU A 53 8.53 6.68 1.13
CA LEU A 53 7.60 7.47 1.95
C LEU A 53 7.68 8.98 1.69
N CYS A 54 8.84 9.51 1.28
CA CYS A 54 9.00 10.95 1.03
C CYS A 54 8.53 11.41 -0.36
N SER A 55 8.23 10.49 -1.28
CA SER A 55 7.83 10.85 -2.65
C SER A 55 6.33 10.76 -2.84
N TYR A 56 5.65 11.92 -2.87
CA TYR A 56 4.19 12.02 -3.09
C TYR A 56 3.71 11.34 -4.37
N ARG A 57 4.58 11.21 -5.40
CA ARG A 57 4.26 10.58 -6.68
C ARG A 57 3.93 9.08 -6.54
N LEU A 58 4.39 8.43 -5.47
CA LEU A 58 4.10 7.02 -5.18
C LEU A 58 2.76 6.81 -4.44
N TRP A 59 2.13 7.89 -3.99
CA TRP A 59 1.00 7.90 -3.06
C TRP A 59 -0.24 8.57 -3.66
N THR A 60 -0.32 8.68 -4.99
CA THR A 60 -1.42 9.39 -5.65
C THR A 60 -2.79 8.71 -5.48
N ASN A 61 -2.81 7.41 -5.17
CA ASN A 61 -4.03 6.61 -4.96
C ASN A 61 -3.97 5.87 -3.62
N ILE A 62 -3.96 6.59 -2.49
CA ILE A 62 -4.12 5.98 -1.16
C ILE A 62 -5.59 6.01 -0.75
N THR A 63 -6.13 4.84 -0.42
CA THR A 63 -7.39 4.73 0.32
C THR A 63 -7.06 4.47 1.80
N VAL A 64 -7.37 5.42 2.68
CA VAL A 64 -7.22 5.26 4.13
C VAL A 64 -8.57 4.80 4.70
N LEU A 65 -8.62 3.57 5.20
CA LEU A 65 -9.76 3.06 5.95
C LEU A 65 -9.55 3.34 7.43
N ILE A 66 -10.38 4.20 8.01
CA ILE A 66 -10.36 4.50 9.43
C ILE A 66 -11.44 3.66 10.10
N SER A 67 -11.04 2.60 10.80
CA SER A 67 -11.95 1.84 11.66
C SER A 67 -12.08 2.55 13.01
N THR A 68 -13.11 3.39 13.17
CA THR A 68 -13.44 3.99 14.46
C THR A 68 -14.24 3.00 15.32
N THR A 69 -13.63 1.91 15.77
CA THR A 69 -14.17 1.12 16.89
C THR A 69 -13.57 1.62 18.20
N ALA A 70 -13.67 2.92 18.47
CA ALA A 70 -13.55 3.45 19.82
C ALA A 70 -14.95 3.56 20.42
N LEU A 71 -15.63 2.42 20.59
CA LEU A 71 -16.83 2.37 21.38
C LEU A 71 -16.42 2.52 22.85
N ARG A 72 -16.57 3.72 23.40
CA ARG A 72 -16.64 3.87 24.87
C ARG A 72 -17.92 3.16 25.33
N GLY A 73 -17.84 1.86 25.54
CA GLY A 73 -18.67 1.08 26.46
C GLY A 73 -20.18 0.96 26.20
N GLY A 74 -20.64 0.61 25.00
CA GLY A 74 -22.05 0.21 24.81
C GLY A 74 -22.27 -0.65 23.57
N GLU A 75 -22.60 -1.93 23.75
CA GLU A 75 -22.80 -2.92 22.67
C GLU A 75 -23.50 -2.36 21.42
N PRO A 76 -22.97 -2.62 20.19
CA PRO A 76 -23.51 -2.08 18.96
C PRO A 76 -24.91 -2.62 18.64
N GLY A 77 -25.83 -1.71 18.36
CA GLY A 77 -27.23 -2.04 18.04
C GLY A 77 -27.37 -2.83 16.73
N PRO A 78 -28.50 -3.53 16.52
CA PRO A 78 -28.73 -4.38 15.35
C PRO A 78 -28.62 -3.64 14.00
N ASP A 79 -28.82 -2.32 13.98
CA ASP A 79 -28.74 -1.48 12.77
C ASP A 79 -27.28 -1.25 12.29
N GLU A 80 -26.31 -1.26 13.20
CA GLU A 80 -24.89 -1.11 12.86
C GLU A 80 -24.31 -2.37 12.21
N ARG A 81 -24.81 -3.55 12.59
CA ARG A 81 -24.40 -4.83 11.98
C ARG A 81 -24.81 -4.92 10.52
N ALA A 82 -26.00 -4.44 10.19
CA ALA A 82 -26.49 -4.41 8.81
C ALA A 82 -25.65 -3.46 7.94
N ARG A 83 -25.26 -2.30 8.48
CA ARG A 83 -24.40 -1.33 7.79
C ARG A 83 -23.00 -1.88 7.51
N HIS A 84 -22.38 -2.57 8.48
CA HIS A 84 -21.07 -3.17 8.29
C HIS A 84 -21.08 -4.30 7.24
N ALA A 85 -22.14 -5.11 7.20
CA ALA A 85 -22.30 -6.15 6.18
C ALA A 85 -22.44 -5.55 4.77
N LEU A 86 -23.21 -4.47 4.61
CA LEU A 86 -23.38 -3.76 3.34
C LEU A 86 -22.06 -3.18 2.82
N PHE A 87 -21.25 -2.57 3.70
CA PHE A 87 -19.95 -2.02 3.31
C PHE A 87 -18.93 -3.09 2.92
N GLN A 88 -18.94 -4.25 3.57
CA GLN A 88 -18.05 -5.37 3.19
C GLN A 88 -18.41 -5.92 1.80
N ASP A 89 -19.70 -5.96 1.46
CA ASP A 89 -20.18 -6.43 0.17
C ASP A 89 -19.83 -5.44 -0.96
N GLU A 90 -19.95 -4.13 -0.70
CA GLU A 90 -19.57 -3.07 -1.65
C GLU A 90 -18.05 -3.08 -1.94
N ILE A 91 -17.22 -3.30 -0.93
CA ILE A 91 -15.76 -3.43 -1.09
C ILE A 91 -15.42 -4.68 -1.91
N THR A 92 -16.09 -5.81 -1.67
CA THR A 92 -15.83 -7.06 -2.39
C THR A 92 -16.19 -6.95 -3.87
N ASN A 93 -17.25 -6.20 -4.19
CA ASN A 93 -17.71 -5.99 -5.57
C ASN A 93 -16.87 -4.99 -6.38
N LEU A 94 -16.00 -4.19 -5.76
CA LEU A 94 -15.08 -3.28 -6.45
C LEU A 94 -13.82 -3.98 -7.01
N TYR A 95 -13.62 -5.25 -6.68
CA TYR A 95 -12.45 -6.05 -7.07
C TYR A 95 -12.78 -7.27 -7.96
N VAL A 96 -13.94 -7.27 -8.63
CA VAL A 96 -14.34 -8.25 -9.67
C VAL A 96 -14.26 -7.62 -11.05
#